data_AF-M0QZK8-F1
#
_entry.id   AF-M0QZK8-F1
#
_cell.length_a   1.000
_cell.length_b   1.000
_cell.length_c   1.000
_cell.angle_alpha   90.00
_cell.angle_beta   90.00
_cell.angle_gamma   90.00
#
_symmetry.space_group_name_H-M   'P 1'
#
loop_
_entity.id
_entity.type
_entity.pdbx_description
1 polymer ?
#
loop_
_entity_poly.entity_id
_entity_poly.type
_entity_poly.pdbx_seq_one_letter_code
_entity_poly.pdbx_strand_id
1 'polypeptide(L)'
;MNKSNLNSLDEQEGVKSGMYVVIEVKVATQEGKEITCRSYLMTNYESAPPSPQYKKIICMGAKENGLPLEYQEKLKAIEPNDYTGKVSEEIEDIIKKGETQTL
;
A
#
# COMPACT_ATOMS: atom_id res chain seq x y z
N MET A 1 -11.91 -4.92 -10.56
CA MET A 1 -11.37 -6.30 -10.61
C MET A 1 -12.51 -7.30 -10.80
N ASN A 2 -12.30 -8.41 -11.50
CA ASN A 2 -13.31 -9.46 -11.65
C ASN A 2 -13.33 -10.37 -10.41
N LYS A 3 -14.48 -10.96 -10.07
CA LYS A 3 -14.61 -11.94 -8.98
C LYS A 3 -13.69 -13.16 -9.14
N SER A 4 -13.32 -13.51 -10.37
CA SER A 4 -12.34 -14.57 -10.63
C SER A 4 -10.96 -14.29 -9.99
N ASN A 5 -10.64 -13.03 -9.70
CA ASN A 5 -9.35 -12.64 -9.12
C ASN A 5 -9.29 -12.78 -7.59
N LEU A 6 -10.42 -13.10 -6.92
CA LEU A 6 -10.48 -13.12 -5.46
C LEU A 6 -9.47 -14.10 -4.84
N ASN A 7 -9.34 -15.30 -5.40
CA ASN A 7 -8.38 -16.29 -4.91
C ASN A 7 -6.93 -15.83 -5.08
N SER A 8 -6.61 -15.15 -6.19
CA SER A 8 -5.26 -14.64 -6.43
C SER A 8 -4.91 -13.49 -5.49
N LEU A 9 -5.87 -12.62 -5.17
CA LEU A 9 -5.67 -11.58 -4.16
C LEU A 9 -5.42 -12.18 -2.77
N ASP A 10 -6.24 -13.14 -2.36
CA ASP A 10 -6.08 -13.80 -1.05
C ASP A 10 -4.74 -14.54 -0.94
N GLU A 11 -4.22 -15.03 -2.06
CA GLU A 11 -2.88 -15.64 -2.13
C GLU A 11 -1.76 -14.61 -2.00
N GLN A 12 -1.86 -13.47 -2.70
CA GLN A 12 -0.90 -12.36 -2.60
C GLN A 12 -0.78 -11.82 -1.17
N GLU A 13 -1.90 -11.75 -0.45
CA GLU A 13 -1.98 -11.25 0.93
C GLU A 13 -1.70 -12.34 1.98
N GLY A 14 -1.38 -13.57 1.56
CA GLY A 14 -1.03 -14.65 2.48
C GLY A 14 -2.15 -15.03 3.45
N VAL A 15 -3.41 -14.99 3.01
CA VAL A 15 -4.57 -15.26 3.88
C VAL A 15 -4.50 -16.67 4.47
N LYS A 16 -4.07 -17.65 3.67
CA LYS A 16 -3.95 -19.06 4.11
C LYS A 16 -2.85 -19.27 5.16
N SER A 17 -1.80 -18.44 5.14
CA SER A 17 -0.72 -18.47 6.13
C SER A 17 -0.99 -17.57 7.35
N GLY A 18 -2.13 -16.86 7.36
CA GLY A 18 -2.53 -16.00 8.47
C GLY A 18 -1.82 -14.65 8.51
N MET A 19 -1.17 -14.23 7.41
CA MET A 19 -0.51 -12.92 7.34
C MET A 19 -1.54 -11.79 7.43
N TYR A 20 -2.58 -11.87 6.62
CA TYR A 20 -3.73 -10.96 6.64
C TYR A 20 -5.04 -11.73 6.74
N VAL A 21 -6.07 -11.06 7.25
CA VAL A 21 -7.46 -11.52 7.16
C VAL A 21 -8.23 -10.66 6.16
N VAL A 22 -9.19 -11.28 5.50
CA VAL A 22 -10.14 -10.59 4.61
C VAL A 22 -11.16 -9.84 5.45
N ILE A 23 -11.41 -8.58 5.09
CA ILE A 23 -12.47 -7.75 5.70
C ILE A 23 -13.38 -7.14 4.63
N GLU A 24 -14.57 -6.77 5.06
CA GLU A 24 -15.47 -5.89 4.32
C GLU A 24 -15.52 -4.54 5.02
N VAL A 25 -15.32 -3.46 4.26
CA VAL A 25 -15.34 -2.08 4.77
C VAL A 25 -16.28 -1.23 3.94
N LYS A 26 -16.96 -0.30 4.60
CA LYS A 26 -17.72 0.77 3.97
C LYS A 26 -16.85 2.01 3.94
N VAL A 27 -16.57 2.54 2.75
CA VAL A 27 -15.75 3.74 2.54
C VAL A 27 -16.59 4.82 1.87
N ALA A 28 -16.26 6.09 2.10
CA ALA A 28 -16.91 7.22 1.44
C ALA A 28 -16.03 7.79 0.34
N THR A 29 -16.61 8.09 -0.83
CA THR A 29 -15.94 8.91 -1.85
C THR A 29 -15.79 10.35 -1.36
N GLN A 30 -15.00 11.17 -2.05
CA GLN A 30 -14.91 12.62 -1.78
C GLN A 30 -16.26 13.34 -1.91
N GLU A 31 -17.20 12.73 -2.63
CA GLU A 31 -18.57 13.21 -2.87
C GLU A 31 -19.54 12.74 -1.77
N GLY A 32 -19.06 11.96 -0.79
CA GLY A 32 -19.84 11.42 0.31
C GLY A 32 -20.61 10.14 -0.02
N LYS A 33 -20.41 9.53 -1.20
CA LYS A 33 -21.07 8.28 -1.57
C LYS A 33 -20.42 7.09 -0.85
N GLU A 34 -21.22 6.29 -0.15
CA GLU A 34 -20.75 5.05 0.48
C GLU A 34 -20.54 3.94 -0.57
N ILE A 35 -19.44 3.20 -0.42
CA ILE A 35 -19.08 2.04 -1.24
C ILE A 35 -18.63 0.90 -0.32
N THR A 36 -19.17 -0.29 -0.53
CA THR A 36 -18.70 -1.51 0.13
C THR A 36 -17.52 -2.10 -0.63
N CYS A 37 -16.40 -2.28 0.06
CA CYS A 37 -15.15 -2.76 -0.50
C CYS A 37 -14.63 -3.97 0.28
N ARG A 38 -13.97 -4.89 -0.44
CA ARG A 38 -13.09 -5.89 0.17
C ARG A 38 -11.75 -5.24 0.50
N SER A 39 -11.18 -5.56 1.65
CA SER A 39 -9.83 -5.14 2.03
C SER A 39 -9.15 -6.20 2.90
N TYR A 40 -7.94 -5.92 3.38
CA TYR A 40 -7.10 -6.84 4.13
C TYR A 40 -6.48 -6.11 5.33
N LEU A 41 -6.44 -6.75 6.50
CA LEU A 41 -5.72 -6.24 7.68
C LEU A 41 -5.01 -7.37 8.45
N MET A 42 -3.93 -7.04 9.16
CA MET A 42 -3.27 -7.98 10.08
C MET A 42 -4.01 -8.00 11.42
N THR A 43 -4.24 -9.19 11.98
CA THR A 43 -4.87 -9.34 13.32
C THR A 43 -3.89 -9.74 14.41
N ASN A 44 -2.74 -10.28 14.04
CA ASN A 44 -1.70 -10.73 14.96
C ASN A 44 -0.33 -10.29 14.42
N TYR A 45 0.14 -9.12 14.84
CA TYR A 45 1.39 -8.54 14.36
C TYR A 45 2.14 -7.81 15.49
N GLU A 46 3.44 -7.66 15.29
CA GLU A 46 4.28 -6.76 16.09
C GLU A 46 4.49 -5.46 15.30
N SER A 47 4.32 -4.32 15.98
CA SER A 47 4.49 -3.02 15.32
C SER A 47 5.96 -2.79 14.97
N ALA A 48 6.22 -2.49 13.70
CA ALA A 48 7.55 -2.19 13.20
C ALA A 48 7.50 -1.08 12.12
N PRO A 49 8.53 -0.22 12.03
CA PRO A 49 8.63 0.78 10.97
C PRO A 49 8.87 0.15 9.59
N PRO A 50 8.30 0.71 8.51
CA PRO A 50 8.47 0.20 7.15
C PRO A 50 9.88 0.44 6.63
N SER A 51 10.29 -0.31 5.59
CA SER A 51 11.52 0.01 4.88
C SER A 51 11.39 1.33 4.08
N PRO A 52 12.50 2.04 3.83
CA PRO A 52 12.49 3.24 2.99
C PRO A 52 11.85 3.01 1.61
N GLN A 53 12.14 1.86 1.00
CA GLN A 53 11.64 1.47 -0.33
C GLN A 53 10.12 1.26 -0.31
N TYR A 54 9.60 0.53 0.69
CA TYR A 54 8.16 0.29 0.83
C TYR A 54 7.39 1.60 1.08
N LYS A 55 7.89 2.44 1.99
CA LYS A 55 7.34 3.79 2.23
C LYS A 55 7.30 4.61 0.94
N LYS A 56 8.36 4.55 0.12
CA LYS A 56 8.46 5.32 -1.12
C LYS A 56 7.42 4.92 -2.15
N ILE A 57 7.20 3.61 -2.35
CA ILE A 57 6.16 3.09 -3.25
C ILE A 57 4.77 3.55 -2.80
N ILE A 58 4.47 3.49 -1.49
CA ILE A 58 3.20 3.99 -0.94
C ILE A 58 3.02 5.49 -1.23
N CYS A 59 4.05 6.30 -0.98
CA CYS A 59 3.98 7.75 -1.21
C CYS A 59 3.82 8.08 -2.71
N MET A 60 4.50 7.35 -3.59
CA MET A 60 4.38 7.50 -5.04
C MET A 60 2.95 7.18 -5.51
N GLY A 61 2.39 6.06 -5.08
CA GLY A 61 1.02 5.66 -5.43
C GLY A 61 -0.03 6.65 -4.90
N ALA A 62 0.16 7.17 -3.69
CA ALA A 62 -0.73 8.18 -3.11
C ALA A 62 -0.75 9.48 -3.92
N LYS A 63 0.43 9.93 -4.39
CA LYS A 63 0.57 11.11 -5.25
C LYS A 63 -0.05 10.87 -6.63
N GLU A 64 0.30 9.76 -7.27
CA GLU A 64 -0.16 9.40 -8.62
C GLU A 64 -1.69 9.31 -8.70
N ASN A 65 -2.32 8.72 -7.67
CA ASN A 65 -3.76 8.49 -7.63
C ASN A 65 -4.54 9.63 -6.95
N GLY A 66 -3.90 10.77 -6.69
CA GLY A 66 -4.57 11.99 -6.25
C GLY A 66 -5.22 11.91 -4.87
N LEU A 67 -4.61 11.19 -3.91
CA LEU A 67 -5.09 11.22 -2.52
C LEU A 67 -5.00 12.65 -1.95
N PRO A 68 -5.82 13.03 -0.96
CA PRO A 68 -5.78 14.38 -0.36
C PRO A 68 -4.38 14.77 0.08
N LEU A 69 -3.95 16.01 -0.21
CA LEU A 69 -2.59 16.48 0.08
C LEU A 69 -2.22 16.31 1.56
N GLU A 70 -3.13 16.62 2.48
CA GLU A 70 -2.89 16.43 3.92
C GLU A 70 -2.60 14.96 4.26
N TYR A 71 -3.29 14.01 3.59
CA TYR A 71 -3.04 12.59 3.78
C TYR A 71 -1.69 12.16 3.19
N GLN A 72 -1.31 12.72 2.03
CA GLN A 72 0.03 12.50 1.47
C GLN A 72 1.12 12.99 2.42
N GLU A 73 0.94 14.14 3.09
CA GLU A 73 1.89 14.63 4.10
C GLU A 73 1.98 13.70 5.32
N LYS A 74 0.85 13.14 5.77
CA LYS A 74 0.85 12.11 6.84
C LYS A 74 1.66 10.88 6.44
N LEU A 75 1.54 10.41 5.19
CA LEU A 75 2.35 9.29 4.69
C LEU A 75 3.84 9.63 4.63
N LYS A 76 4.19 10.84 4.17
CA LYS A 76 5.59 11.31 4.11
C LYS A 76 6.23 11.44 5.50
N ALA A 77 5.44 11.77 6.51
CA ALA A 77 5.88 11.94 7.89
C ALA A 77 6.17 10.61 8.63
N ILE A 78 5.81 9.45 8.07
CA ILE A 78 6.10 8.15 8.69
C ILE A 78 7.63 7.92 8.71
N GLU A 79 8.23 7.73 9.88
CA GLU A 79 9.65 7.40 9.98
C GLU A 79 9.92 5.95 9.52
N PRO A 80 10.76 5.72 8.50
CA PRO A 80 11.14 4.38 8.08
C PRO A 80 12.23 3.80 8.98
N ASN A 81 12.47 2.50 8.87
CA ASN A 81 13.68 1.88 9.39
C ASN A 81 14.92 2.25 8.55
N ASP A 82 16.09 1.75 8.96
CA ASP A 82 17.40 2.01 8.35
C ASP A 82 17.80 0.98 7.28
N TYR A 83 16.85 0.22 6.74
CA TYR A 83 17.17 -0.83 5.75
C TYR A 83 17.72 -0.23 4.45
N THR A 84 19.01 -0.48 4.20
CA THR A 84 19.71 -0.12 2.96
C THR A 84 20.09 -1.33 2.10
N GLY A 85 19.49 -2.50 2.37
CA GLY A 85 19.78 -3.73 1.65
C GLY A 85 19.17 -3.78 0.23
N LYS A 86 19.54 -4.82 -0.52
CA LYS A 86 19.05 -5.04 -1.88
C LYS A 86 17.58 -5.44 -1.88
N VAL A 87 16.76 -4.78 -2.70
CA VAL A 87 15.39 -5.20 -3.05
C VAL A 87 15.35 -5.82 -4.45
N SER A 88 14.20 -6.30 -4.90
CA SER A 88 14.07 -6.83 -6.26
C SER A 88 14.34 -5.76 -7.32
N GLU A 89 14.83 -6.18 -8.48
CA GLU A 89 15.10 -5.27 -9.61
C GLU A 89 13.84 -4.52 -10.05
N GLU A 90 12.68 -5.17 -9.97
CA GLU A 90 11.38 -4.56 -10.26
C GLU A 90 11.08 -3.36 -9.34
N ILE A 91 11.35 -3.47 -8.04
CA ILE A 91 11.14 -2.38 -7.07
C ILE A 91 12.11 -1.23 -7.36
N GLU A 92 13.39 -1.55 -7.61
CA GLU A 92 14.41 -0.56 -7.96
C GLU A 92 14.02 0.23 -9.21
N ASP A 93 13.54 -0.45 -10.25
CA ASP A 93 13.15 0.17 -11.51
C ASP A 93 11.91 1.06 -11.38
N ILE A 94 10.92 0.65 -10.58
CA ILE A 94 9.76 1.49 -10.28
C ILE A 94 10.19 2.76 -9.56
N ILE A 95 11.05 2.63 -8.54
CA ILE A 95 11.55 3.77 -7.76
C ILE A 95 12.30 4.75 -8.66
N LYS A 96 13.23 4.27 -9.49
CA LYS A 96 14.01 5.11 -10.42
C LYS A 96 13.10 5.86 -11.41
N LYS A 97 12.11 5.17 -12.00
CA LYS A 97 11.15 5.80 -12.92
C LYS A 97 10.35 6.90 -12.23
N GLY A 98 9.88 6.65 -11.00
CA GLY A 98 9.15 7.63 -10.21
C GLY A 98 9.93 8.90 -9.90
N GLU A 99 11.24 8.77 -9.64
CA GLU A 99 12.12 9.93 -9.43
C GLU A 99 12.28 10.78 -10.69
N THR A 100 12.45 10.14 -11.85
CA THR A 100 12.66 10.86 -13.12
C THR A 100 11.44 11.64 -13.61
N GLN A 101 10.22 11.23 -13.24
CA GLN A 101 8.97 11.93 -13.60
C GLN A 101 8.65 13.15 -12.73
N THR A 102 9.48 13.43 -11.72
CA THR A 102 9.28 14.55 -10.80
C THR A 102 10.18 15.76 -11.13
N LEU A 103 10.97 15.68 -12.22
CA LEU A 103 11.83 16.75 -12.75
C LEU A 103 11.20 17.43 -13.97
#